data_AF-A0A1E7EJU4-F1
#
_entry.id   AF-A0A1E7EJU4-F1
#
_cell.length_a   1.000
_cell.length_b   1.000
_cell.length_c   1.000
_cell.angle_alpha   90.00
_cell.angle_beta   90.00
_cell.angle_gamma   90.00
#
_symmetry.space_group_name_H-M   'P 1'
#
loop_
_entity.id
_entity.type
_entity.pdbx_description
1 polymer ?
#
loop_
_entity_poly.entity_id
_entity_poly.type
_entity_poly.pdbx_seq_one_letter_code
_entity_poly.pdbx_strand_id
1 'polypeptide(L)'
;MVETTEIAIKSMDSLLRHVLSNTPEAVLSETPEADRRKLISICLKSIPNRMNFVECVTLVSILSKIGIVDINNIANDQIDFVKEGQDGDKYYIHYACDFTIDTDGRITELGIMHNESDDYDLPAIIAFLERLTFLMLSNCRSIPAELSNLPHLEKLHLNIFSLDLLENFPIQMKLKNLKILRVNSDVPLPASSRFLKWMTSQLPNLETLEFENDMENNDHLFIIDSLRTNNVCFHKSLKHLALCCCLTGQESFEILILEIVPKFRDLRSLDLSRNRIKSFLPIVDSIKNDRTFVPSKSLRVLNVRSNPVFKKMKDDPIETAAMLSFLGIFNTIHSFGERLGRDLYYDSDVEYALRINHAGRRIVVKVDGGSNNDDDRKAIIPIPLWPIILERAYEKSWETHCSDWESEKEKEKKKSATGIYYLLREVGPALLFGGQRRPNACILSKDGDGDGGVSLKRKDIITINERVSKTRSNNNNESSSS
;
A
#
# COMPACT_ATOMS: atom_id res chain seq x y z
N MET A 1 -29.66 -52.67 -13.10
CA MET A 1 -28.77 -51.90 -12.19
C MET A 1 -27.31 -52.29 -12.33
N VAL A 2 -26.94 -53.58 -12.28
CA VAL A 2 -25.53 -54.02 -12.40
C VAL A 2 -24.87 -53.61 -13.73
N GLU A 3 -25.63 -53.69 -14.83
CA GLU A 3 -25.15 -53.37 -16.19
C GLU A 3 -24.88 -51.86 -16.40
N THR A 4 -25.65 -51.00 -15.73
CA THR A 4 -25.44 -49.54 -15.75
C THR A 4 -24.21 -49.12 -14.95
N THR A 5 -23.89 -49.83 -13.86
CA THR A 5 -22.68 -49.58 -13.07
C THR A 5 -21.42 -50.01 -13.83
N GLU A 6 -21.45 -51.12 -14.56
CA GLU A 6 -20.30 -51.60 -15.32
C GLU A 6 -19.95 -50.69 -16.52
N ILE A 7 -20.97 -50.14 -17.19
CA ILE A 7 -20.78 -49.14 -18.26
C ILE A 7 -20.22 -47.84 -17.68
N ALA A 8 -20.71 -47.39 -16.53
CA ALA A 8 -20.18 -46.21 -15.84
C ALA A 8 -18.71 -46.40 -15.44
N ILE A 9 -18.34 -47.57 -14.91
CA ILE A 9 -16.96 -47.91 -14.55
C ILE A 9 -16.04 -47.93 -15.78
N LYS A 10 -16.44 -48.58 -16.88
CA LYS A 10 -15.64 -48.61 -18.12
C LYS A 10 -15.49 -47.22 -18.75
N SER A 11 -16.54 -46.40 -18.70
CA SER A 11 -16.49 -45.01 -19.16
C SER A 11 -15.54 -44.18 -18.29
N MET A 12 -15.60 -44.37 -16.96
CA MET A 12 -14.74 -43.67 -16.01
C MET A 12 -13.28 -44.11 -16.15
N ASP A 13 -13.01 -45.39 -16.39
CA ASP A 13 -11.68 -45.95 -16.66
C ASP A 13 -11.08 -45.44 -17.98
N SER A 14 -11.91 -45.26 -19.02
CA SER A 14 -11.48 -44.66 -20.28
C SER A 14 -11.17 -43.18 -20.12
N LEU A 15 -12.00 -42.45 -19.37
CA LEU A 15 -11.78 -41.04 -19.04
C LEU A 15 -10.52 -40.88 -18.19
N LEU A 16 -10.34 -41.73 -17.18
CA LEU A 16 -9.14 -41.83 -16.34
C LEU A 16 -7.89 -42.03 -17.19
N ARG A 17 -7.89 -42.98 -18.13
CA ARG A 17 -6.73 -43.20 -19.01
C ARG A 17 -6.42 -42.00 -19.89
N HIS A 18 -7.45 -41.35 -20.43
CA HIS A 18 -7.27 -40.16 -21.26
C HIS A 18 -6.75 -38.96 -20.45
N VAL A 19 -7.29 -38.77 -19.25
CA VAL A 19 -6.82 -37.78 -18.28
C VAL A 19 -5.38 -38.07 -17.89
N LEU A 20 -5.05 -39.31 -17.50
CA LEU A 20 -3.70 -39.71 -17.11
C LEU A 20 -2.68 -39.52 -18.23
N SER A 21 -3.08 -39.66 -19.51
CA SER A 21 -2.21 -39.38 -20.65
C SER A 21 -1.98 -37.88 -20.91
N ASN A 22 -2.86 -37.01 -20.41
CA ASN A 22 -2.81 -35.56 -20.62
C ASN A 22 -2.36 -34.78 -19.37
N THR A 23 -2.47 -35.39 -18.18
CA THR A 23 -1.94 -34.84 -16.94
C THR A 23 -0.42 -35.00 -16.98
N PRO A 24 0.37 -33.93 -16.74
CA PRO A 24 1.81 -34.06 -16.69
C PRO A 24 2.20 -35.18 -15.72
N GLU A 25 3.01 -36.15 -16.15
CA GLU A 25 3.45 -37.26 -15.28
C GLU A 25 4.00 -36.75 -13.94
N ALA A 26 4.59 -35.55 -13.95
CA ALA A 26 5.11 -34.85 -12.79
C ALA A 26 4.05 -34.46 -11.73
N VAL A 27 2.80 -34.17 -12.13
CA VAL A 27 1.71 -33.86 -11.18
C VAL A 27 1.36 -35.09 -10.34
N LEU A 28 1.36 -36.27 -10.98
CA LEU A 28 0.96 -37.52 -10.35
C LEU A 28 2.15 -38.29 -9.77
N SER A 29 3.37 -38.05 -10.22
CA SER A 29 4.57 -38.72 -9.72
C SER A 29 4.78 -38.48 -8.24
N GLU A 30 4.33 -37.33 -7.73
CA GLU A 30 4.44 -37.01 -6.31
C GLU A 30 3.26 -37.53 -5.45
N THR A 31 2.24 -38.12 -6.07
CA THR A 31 1.12 -38.77 -5.38
C THR A 31 1.32 -40.29 -5.40
N PRO A 32 1.25 -40.99 -4.24
CA PRO A 32 1.35 -42.45 -4.20
C PRO A 32 0.37 -43.11 -5.18
N GLU A 33 0.80 -44.17 -5.86
CA GLU A 33 -0.01 -44.81 -6.91
C GLU A 33 -1.39 -45.27 -6.39
N ALA A 34 -1.44 -45.76 -5.15
CA ALA A 34 -2.67 -46.15 -4.47
C ALA A 34 -3.67 -44.99 -4.32
N ASP A 35 -3.18 -43.76 -4.18
CA ASP A 35 -3.98 -42.56 -3.91
C ASP A 35 -4.41 -41.85 -5.20
N ARG A 36 -3.70 -42.07 -6.32
CA ARG A 36 -4.00 -41.42 -7.62
C ARG A 36 -5.43 -41.66 -8.09
N ARG A 37 -5.92 -42.91 -7.97
CA ARG A 37 -7.30 -43.24 -8.38
C ARG A 37 -8.33 -42.52 -7.51
N LYS A 38 -8.05 -42.39 -6.21
CA LYS A 38 -8.93 -41.71 -5.26
C LYS A 38 -8.96 -40.21 -5.50
N LEU A 39 -7.79 -39.59 -5.67
CA LEU A 39 -7.63 -38.18 -6.05
C LEU A 39 -8.45 -37.84 -7.30
N ILE A 40 -8.30 -38.64 -8.37
CA ILE A 40 -9.04 -38.39 -9.62
C ILE A 40 -10.54 -38.58 -9.42
N SER A 41 -10.97 -39.61 -8.67
CA SER A 41 -12.39 -39.81 -8.34
C SER A 41 -12.98 -38.61 -7.60
N ILE A 42 -12.26 -38.06 -6.62
CA ILE A 42 -12.68 -36.86 -5.87
C ILE A 42 -12.81 -35.67 -6.83
N CYS A 43 -11.80 -35.43 -7.68
CA CYS A 43 -11.82 -34.33 -8.64
C CYS A 43 -13.00 -34.46 -9.62
N LEU A 44 -13.28 -35.66 -10.14
CA LEU A 44 -14.41 -35.88 -11.05
C LEU A 44 -15.76 -35.59 -10.40
N LYS A 45 -15.90 -35.86 -9.10
CA LYS A 45 -17.14 -35.64 -8.34
C LYS A 45 -17.31 -34.18 -7.90
N SER A 46 -16.23 -33.43 -7.79
CA SER A 46 -16.24 -32.10 -7.16
C SER A 46 -15.82 -30.95 -8.06
N ILE A 47 -15.30 -31.21 -9.26
CA ILE A 47 -14.78 -30.15 -10.14
C ILE A 47 -15.83 -29.04 -10.36
N PRO A 48 -15.49 -27.77 -10.08
CA PRO A 48 -16.38 -26.66 -10.38
C PRO A 48 -16.76 -26.61 -11.85
N ASN A 49 -17.99 -26.19 -12.13
CA ASN A 49 -18.44 -25.94 -13.49
C ASN A 49 -17.48 -24.97 -14.19
N ARG A 50 -16.97 -25.36 -15.36
CA ARG A 50 -15.98 -24.65 -16.21
C ARG A 50 -14.51 -24.79 -15.82
N MET A 51 -14.17 -25.32 -14.63
CA MET A 51 -12.76 -25.51 -14.27
C MET A 51 -12.13 -26.59 -15.17
N ASN A 52 -10.88 -26.36 -15.58
CA ASN A 52 -10.12 -27.36 -16.31
C ASN A 52 -9.78 -28.54 -15.38
N PHE A 53 -9.92 -29.76 -15.89
CA PHE A 53 -9.73 -30.95 -15.08
C PHE A 53 -8.30 -31.10 -14.53
N VAL A 54 -7.27 -30.77 -15.32
CA VAL A 54 -5.87 -30.85 -14.88
C VAL A 54 -5.57 -29.83 -13.80
N GLU A 55 -6.15 -28.63 -13.91
CA GLU A 55 -6.05 -27.58 -12.89
C GLU A 55 -6.73 -28.01 -11.58
N CYS A 56 -7.90 -28.66 -11.67
CA CYS A 56 -8.59 -29.21 -10.50
C CYS A 56 -7.75 -30.27 -9.80
N VAL A 57 -7.18 -31.24 -10.55
CA VAL A 57 -6.28 -32.26 -9.98
C VAL A 57 -5.06 -31.62 -9.35
N THR A 58 -4.45 -30.63 -10.00
CA THR A 58 -3.27 -29.93 -9.49
C THR A 58 -3.59 -29.21 -8.18
N LEU A 59 -4.70 -28.46 -8.13
CA LEU A 59 -5.15 -27.77 -6.93
C LEU A 59 -5.43 -28.76 -5.79
N VAL A 60 -6.21 -29.81 -6.02
CA VAL A 60 -6.53 -30.79 -4.97
C VAL A 60 -5.27 -31.51 -4.48
N SER A 61 -4.31 -31.80 -5.36
CA SER A 61 -2.99 -32.32 -4.97
C SER A 61 -2.22 -31.36 -4.08
N ILE A 62 -2.20 -30.06 -4.40
CA ILE A 62 -1.58 -29.03 -3.56
C ILE A 62 -2.23 -29.04 -2.18
N LEU A 63 -3.56 -28.89 -2.15
CA LEU A 63 -4.35 -28.81 -0.92
C LEU A 63 -4.23 -30.06 -0.05
N SER A 64 -4.10 -31.24 -0.67
CA SER A 64 -3.90 -32.48 0.05
C SER A 64 -2.51 -32.58 0.68
N LYS A 65 -1.47 -32.17 -0.05
CA LYS A 65 -0.09 -32.16 0.46
C LYS A 65 0.10 -31.20 1.63
N ILE A 66 -0.63 -30.09 1.65
CA ILE A 66 -0.59 -29.11 2.75
C ILE A 66 -1.59 -29.43 3.87
N GLY A 67 -2.33 -30.55 3.79
CA GLY A 67 -3.23 -31.00 4.85
C GLY A 67 -4.61 -30.33 4.88
N ILE A 68 -4.94 -29.44 3.94
CA ILE A 68 -6.28 -28.82 3.85
C ILE A 68 -7.32 -29.85 3.38
N VAL A 69 -6.95 -30.72 2.45
CA VAL A 69 -7.83 -31.77 1.91
C VAL A 69 -7.29 -33.15 2.27
N ASP A 70 -7.93 -33.81 3.23
CA ASP A 70 -7.65 -35.21 3.49
C ASP A 70 -8.40 -36.11 2.49
N ILE A 71 -7.72 -36.49 1.40
CA ILE A 71 -8.26 -37.41 0.39
C ILE A 71 -8.69 -38.76 0.98
N ASN A 72 -8.24 -39.11 2.19
CA ASN A 72 -8.64 -40.34 2.86
C ASN A 72 -9.93 -40.22 3.68
N ASN A 73 -10.22 -39.03 4.18
CA ASN A 73 -11.30 -38.74 5.13
C ASN A 73 -12.40 -37.85 4.56
N ILE A 74 -12.47 -37.67 3.24
CA ILE A 74 -13.57 -36.90 2.65
C ILE A 74 -14.87 -37.67 2.83
N ALA A 75 -15.69 -37.24 3.80
CA ALA A 75 -17.04 -37.71 3.97
C ALA A 75 -17.79 -37.48 2.64
N ASN A 76 -18.15 -38.58 1.96
CA ASN A 76 -18.82 -38.61 0.66
C ASN A 76 -17.93 -38.43 -0.61
N ASP A 77 -16.60 -38.53 -0.50
CA ASP A 77 -15.67 -38.35 -1.64
C ASP A 77 -15.87 -37.02 -2.42
N GLN A 78 -16.36 -35.96 -1.75
CA GLN A 78 -16.62 -34.66 -2.38
C GLN A 78 -16.00 -33.50 -1.60
N ILE A 79 -15.26 -32.66 -2.32
CA ILE A 79 -14.85 -31.32 -1.88
C ILE A 79 -15.98 -30.34 -2.23
N ASP A 80 -16.38 -29.52 -1.28
CA ASP A 80 -17.40 -28.49 -1.47
C ASP A 80 -16.72 -27.19 -1.96
N PHE A 81 -16.75 -26.99 -3.28
CA PHE A 81 -16.31 -25.74 -3.91
C PHE A 81 -17.49 -24.77 -3.98
N VAL A 82 -17.44 -23.72 -3.18
CA VAL A 82 -18.52 -22.74 -3.14
C VAL A 82 -18.16 -21.55 -4.02
N LYS A 83 -19.09 -21.14 -4.87
CA LYS A 83 -18.93 -20.03 -5.81
C LYS A 83 -19.26 -18.70 -5.13
N GLU A 84 -18.39 -17.70 -5.27
CA GLU A 84 -18.65 -16.34 -4.77
C GLU A 84 -19.50 -15.56 -5.79
N GLY A 85 -20.79 -15.36 -5.47
CA GLY A 85 -21.72 -14.57 -6.27
C GLY A 85 -22.26 -15.29 -7.53
N GLN A 86 -23.23 -14.66 -8.21
CA GLN A 86 -23.87 -15.25 -9.40
C GLN A 86 -22.96 -15.20 -10.64
N ASP A 87 -22.21 -14.11 -10.80
CA ASP A 87 -21.39 -13.84 -12.00
C ASP A 87 -19.88 -14.01 -11.78
N GLY A 88 -19.43 -14.35 -10.57
CA GLY A 88 -17.99 -14.43 -10.26
C GLY A 88 -17.35 -15.72 -10.71
N ASP A 89 -16.15 -15.67 -11.30
CA ASP A 89 -15.31 -16.86 -11.55
C ASP A 89 -14.40 -17.18 -10.34
N LYS A 90 -14.83 -16.76 -9.14
CA LYS A 90 -14.12 -16.95 -7.88
C LYS A 90 -14.81 -18.02 -7.03
N TYR A 91 -13.99 -18.91 -6.49
CA TYR A 91 -14.39 -20.07 -5.72
C TYR A 91 -13.64 -20.08 -4.40
N TYR A 92 -14.24 -20.73 -3.40
CA TYR A 92 -13.61 -20.94 -2.11
C TYR A 92 -13.86 -22.36 -1.61
N ILE A 93 -12.89 -22.89 -0.87
CA ILE A 93 -12.95 -24.16 -0.16
C ILE A 93 -12.88 -23.81 1.31
N HIS A 94 -14.05 -23.71 1.95
CA HIS A 94 -14.19 -23.16 3.29
C HIS A 94 -13.43 -21.82 3.45
N TYR A 95 -12.92 -21.51 4.64
CA TYR A 95 -12.08 -20.34 4.89
C TYR A 95 -10.60 -20.58 4.57
N ALA A 96 -10.26 -21.74 3.98
CA ALA A 96 -8.88 -22.22 3.89
C ALA A 96 -8.21 -21.91 2.55
N CYS A 97 -8.99 -21.80 1.47
CA CYS A 97 -8.47 -21.53 0.13
C CYS A 97 -9.50 -20.80 -0.71
N ASP A 98 -9.05 -19.81 -1.47
CA ASP A 98 -9.84 -19.16 -2.53
C ASP A 98 -9.06 -19.14 -3.84
N PHE A 99 -9.76 -19.18 -4.96
CA PHE A 99 -9.14 -19.10 -6.27
C PHE A 99 -10.07 -18.52 -7.33
N THR A 100 -9.48 -17.91 -8.34
CA THR A 100 -10.19 -17.40 -9.53
C THR A 100 -9.75 -18.19 -10.75
N ILE A 101 -10.69 -18.52 -11.64
CA ILE A 101 -10.41 -19.15 -12.94
C ILE A 101 -10.69 -18.20 -14.10
N ASP A 102 -10.00 -18.40 -15.22
CA ASP A 102 -10.28 -17.69 -16.46
C ASP A 102 -11.35 -18.38 -17.33
N THR A 103 -11.57 -17.84 -18.53
CA THR A 103 -12.54 -18.37 -19.48
C THR A 103 -12.26 -19.80 -19.95
N ASP A 104 -11.00 -20.25 -19.89
CA ASP A 104 -10.56 -21.59 -20.27
C ASP A 104 -10.56 -22.55 -19.06
N GLY A 105 -11.02 -22.08 -17.90
CA GLY A 105 -11.08 -22.85 -16.67
C GLY A 105 -9.75 -22.99 -15.94
N ARG A 106 -8.74 -22.19 -16.27
CA ARG A 106 -7.41 -22.26 -15.63
C ARG A 106 -7.30 -21.31 -14.46
N ILE A 107 -6.57 -21.70 -13.40
CA ILE A 107 -6.42 -20.89 -12.20
C ILE A 107 -5.52 -19.68 -12.51
N THR A 108 -6.05 -18.48 -12.28
CA THR A 108 -5.31 -17.21 -12.44
C THR A 108 -4.93 -16.57 -11.12
N GLU A 109 -5.66 -16.88 -10.06
CA GLU A 109 -5.44 -16.35 -8.71
C GLU A 109 -5.61 -17.48 -7.71
N LEU A 110 -4.71 -17.59 -6.72
CA LEU A 110 -4.76 -18.60 -5.67
C LEU A 110 -4.40 -17.98 -4.32
N GLY A 111 -5.32 -18.06 -3.37
CA GLY A 111 -5.11 -17.77 -1.96
C GLY A 111 -5.15 -19.06 -1.14
N ILE A 112 -4.12 -19.26 -0.32
CA ILE A 112 -4.05 -20.35 0.68
C ILE A 112 -4.02 -19.70 2.05
N MET A 113 -5.16 -19.76 2.74
CA MET A 113 -5.43 -19.18 4.05
C MET A 113 -5.52 -20.32 5.08
N HIS A 114 -4.40 -21.01 5.33
CA HIS A 114 -4.41 -22.06 6.34
C HIS A 114 -4.66 -21.46 7.73
N ASN A 115 -5.57 -22.08 8.49
CA ASN A 115 -5.89 -21.62 9.85
C ASN A 115 -4.62 -21.63 10.72
N GLU A 116 -4.61 -20.74 11.72
CA GLU A 116 -3.47 -20.28 12.53
C GLU A 116 -2.68 -21.38 13.29
N SER A 117 -3.11 -22.64 13.29
CA SER A 117 -2.48 -23.70 14.09
C SER A 117 -1.43 -24.55 13.38
N ASP A 118 -1.54 -24.76 12.07
CA ASP A 118 -0.62 -25.67 11.36
C ASP A 118 0.11 -24.97 10.23
N ASP A 119 1.44 -25.03 10.31
CA ASP A 119 2.36 -24.56 9.28
C ASP A 119 2.43 -25.58 8.13
N TYR A 120 2.56 -25.11 6.90
CA TYR A 120 2.70 -25.99 5.73
C TYR A 120 3.85 -25.57 4.80
N ASP A 121 4.42 -26.55 4.10
CA ASP A 121 5.35 -26.31 3.00
C ASP A 121 4.58 -26.29 1.68
N LEU A 122 4.76 -25.23 0.88
CA LEU A 122 4.12 -25.14 -0.41
C LEU A 122 4.78 -26.16 -1.38
N PRO A 123 4.02 -27.08 -1.99
CA PRO A 123 4.61 -28.11 -2.84
C PRO A 123 5.03 -27.58 -4.22
N ALA A 124 6.10 -28.14 -4.79
CA ALA A 124 6.66 -27.75 -6.08
C ALA A 124 5.68 -27.85 -7.26
N ILE A 125 4.67 -28.73 -7.13
CA ILE A 125 3.57 -28.91 -8.09
C ILE A 125 2.78 -27.63 -8.37
N ILE A 126 2.87 -26.58 -7.52
CA ILE A 126 2.28 -25.27 -7.81
C ILE A 126 2.78 -24.68 -9.15
N ALA A 127 3.98 -25.05 -9.58
CA ALA A 127 4.55 -24.61 -10.84
C ALA A 127 3.74 -25.04 -12.08
N PHE A 128 2.81 -26.00 -11.96
CA PHE A 128 1.92 -26.41 -13.05
C PHE A 128 0.72 -25.49 -13.25
N LEU A 129 0.47 -24.54 -12.35
CA LEU A 129 -0.56 -23.51 -12.51
C LEU A 129 -0.05 -22.40 -13.44
N GLU A 130 0.20 -22.72 -14.70
CA GLU A 130 0.94 -21.86 -15.65
C GLU A 130 0.34 -20.45 -15.85
N ARG A 131 -0.97 -20.30 -15.66
CA ARG A 131 -1.69 -19.02 -15.78
C ARG A 131 -1.80 -18.24 -14.47
N LEU A 132 -1.19 -18.72 -13.39
CA LEU A 132 -1.24 -18.05 -12.10
C LEU A 132 -0.56 -16.67 -12.17
N THR A 133 -1.35 -15.62 -11.93
CA THR A 133 -0.92 -14.22 -11.92
C THR A 133 -0.80 -13.65 -10.51
N PHE A 134 -1.57 -14.21 -9.57
CA PHE A 134 -1.61 -13.80 -8.18
C PHE A 134 -1.52 -15.01 -7.25
N LEU A 135 -0.61 -14.95 -6.29
CA LEU A 135 -0.47 -15.94 -5.23
C LEU A 135 -0.50 -15.24 -3.86
N MET A 136 -1.39 -15.67 -2.99
CA MET A 136 -1.45 -15.28 -1.59
C MET A 136 -1.21 -16.49 -0.69
N LEU A 137 -0.23 -16.39 0.20
CA LEU A 137 0.14 -17.44 1.14
C LEU A 137 0.02 -16.93 2.56
N SER A 138 -0.75 -17.62 3.38
CA SER A 138 -0.89 -17.37 4.81
C SER A 138 -0.27 -18.52 5.58
N ASN A 139 0.53 -18.22 6.60
CA ASN A 139 1.16 -19.23 7.48
C ASN A 139 1.96 -20.33 6.75
N CYS A 140 2.61 -19.97 5.62
CA CYS A 140 3.44 -20.90 4.88
C CYS A 140 4.85 -20.96 5.50
N ARG A 141 5.39 -22.16 5.70
CA ARG A 141 6.74 -22.40 6.25
C ARG A 141 7.84 -22.36 5.20
N SER A 142 7.56 -22.80 3.99
CA SER A 142 8.55 -22.79 2.90
C SER A 142 7.91 -22.69 1.53
N ILE A 143 8.62 -22.01 0.61
CA ILE A 143 8.21 -21.82 -0.78
C ILE A 143 9.23 -22.55 -1.68
N PRO A 144 8.77 -23.32 -2.69
CA PRO A 144 9.64 -24.08 -3.59
C PRO A 144 10.29 -23.15 -4.61
N ALA A 145 11.52 -23.46 -5.04
CA ALA A 145 12.23 -22.65 -6.04
C ALA A 145 11.55 -22.70 -7.42
N GLU A 146 10.79 -23.77 -7.68
CA GLU A 146 9.96 -24.04 -8.84
C GLU A 146 8.88 -22.98 -9.07
N LEU A 147 8.56 -22.16 -8.07
CA LEU A 147 7.71 -20.98 -8.26
C LEU A 147 8.29 -20.02 -9.33
N SER A 148 9.60 -20.06 -9.57
CA SER A 148 10.27 -19.35 -10.67
C SER A 148 9.81 -19.77 -12.07
N ASN A 149 9.18 -20.94 -12.20
CA ASN A 149 8.70 -21.46 -13.48
C ASN A 149 7.36 -20.86 -13.89
N LEU A 150 6.67 -20.14 -13.00
CA LEU A 150 5.40 -19.49 -13.31
C LEU A 150 5.62 -18.26 -14.21
N PRO A 151 5.26 -18.33 -15.50
CA PRO A 151 5.61 -17.29 -16.46
C PRO A 151 4.77 -16.03 -16.28
N HIS A 152 3.63 -16.10 -15.59
CA HIS A 152 2.69 -15.00 -15.47
C HIS A 152 2.53 -14.45 -14.05
N LEU A 153 3.29 -14.95 -13.07
CA LEU A 153 3.15 -14.50 -11.68
C LEU A 153 3.61 -13.05 -11.53
N GLU A 154 2.64 -12.14 -11.32
CA GLU A 154 2.88 -10.71 -11.18
C GLU A 154 2.76 -10.22 -9.74
N LYS A 155 2.01 -10.93 -8.90
CA LYS A 155 1.66 -10.52 -7.54
C LYS A 155 1.89 -11.64 -6.54
N LEU A 156 2.63 -11.34 -5.47
CA LEU A 156 2.90 -12.27 -4.37
C LEU A 156 2.57 -11.59 -3.05
N HIS A 157 1.61 -12.15 -2.32
CA HIS A 157 1.24 -11.71 -0.98
C HIS A 157 1.63 -12.78 0.03
N LEU A 158 2.35 -12.38 1.08
CA LEU A 158 2.82 -13.25 2.15
C LEU A 158 2.26 -12.74 3.48
N ASN A 159 1.46 -13.53 4.16
CA ASN A 159 1.05 -13.30 5.55
C ASN A 159 1.85 -14.24 6.44
N ILE A 160 2.82 -13.69 7.15
CA ILE A 160 3.90 -14.40 7.84
C ILE A 160 3.65 -14.34 9.35
N PHE A 161 3.32 -15.49 9.92
CA PHE A 161 3.10 -15.65 11.36
C PHE A 161 4.25 -16.40 12.05
N SER A 162 5.19 -16.97 11.29
CA SER A 162 6.37 -17.68 11.80
C SER A 162 7.65 -17.25 11.07
N LEU A 163 8.80 -17.37 11.75
CA LEU A 163 10.11 -16.99 11.20
C LEU A 163 10.62 -17.96 10.13
N ASP A 164 10.09 -19.19 10.11
CA ASP A 164 10.62 -20.28 9.30
C ASP A 164 10.65 -19.94 7.81
N LEU A 165 9.62 -19.25 7.29
CA LEU A 165 9.61 -18.82 5.89
C LEU A 165 10.73 -17.85 5.55
N LEU A 166 11.00 -16.92 6.45
CA LEU A 166 12.01 -15.88 6.28
C LEU A 166 13.42 -16.46 6.35
N GLU A 167 13.63 -17.44 7.22
CA GLU A 167 14.90 -18.14 7.40
C GLU A 167 15.19 -19.18 6.32
N ASN A 168 14.16 -19.81 5.76
CA ASN A 168 14.29 -20.86 4.73
C ASN A 168 13.98 -20.35 3.31
N PHE A 169 13.84 -19.04 3.12
CA PHE A 169 13.44 -18.47 1.84
C PHE A 169 14.38 -18.90 0.69
N PRO A 170 13.84 -19.31 -0.48
CA PRO A 170 14.64 -19.82 -1.60
C PRO A 170 15.39 -18.69 -2.31
N ILE A 171 16.61 -18.40 -1.86
CA ILE A 171 17.41 -17.26 -2.35
C ILE A 171 17.70 -17.26 -3.87
N GLN A 172 17.67 -18.43 -4.51
CA GLN A 172 17.90 -18.58 -5.95
C GLN A 172 16.64 -18.42 -6.79
N MET A 173 15.47 -18.28 -6.16
CA MET A 173 14.18 -18.11 -6.83
C MET A 173 14.15 -16.79 -7.60
N LYS A 174 13.73 -16.83 -8.87
CA LYS A 174 13.73 -15.68 -9.79
C LYS A 174 12.34 -15.41 -10.31
N LEU A 175 11.63 -14.50 -9.66
CA LEU A 175 10.29 -14.06 -10.07
C LEU A 175 10.40 -12.83 -10.98
N LYS A 176 10.89 -13.02 -12.21
CA LYS A 176 11.23 -11.91 -13.12
C LYS A 176 10.03 -11.04 -13.50
N ASN A 177 8.82 -11.58 -13.46
CA ASN A 177 7.59 -10.86 -13.82
C ASN A 177 6.85 -10.29 -12.61
N LEU A 178 7.40 -10.47 -11.39
CA LEU A 178 6.79 -9.95 -10.18
C LEU A 178 6.85 -8.43 -10.14
N LYS A 179 5.68 -7.81 -10.08
CA LYS A 179 5.47 -6.36 -9.99
C LYS A 179 5.05 -5.93 -8.59
N ILE A 180 4.32 -6.78 -7.86
CA ILE A 180 3.78 -6.48 -6.54
C ILE A 180 4.24 -7.53 -5.54
N LEU A 181 4.89 -7.07 -4.48
CA LEU A 181 5.22 -7.87 -3.31
C LEU A 181 4.59 -7.21 -2.08
N ARG A 182 3.67 -7.92 -1.44
CA ARG A 182 3.09 -7.52 -0.14
C ARG A 182 3.47 -8.53 0.92
N VAL A 183 3.92 -8.01 2.06
CA VAL A 183 4.29 -8.80 3.22
C VAL A 183 3.53 -8.24 4.42
N ASN A 184 2.59 -9.02 4.95
CA ASN A 184 2.08 -8.80 6.30
C ASN A 184 2.85 -9.71 7.25
N SER A 185 3.45 -9.17 8.30
CA SER A 185 4.28 -9.94 9.23
C SER A 185 3.97 -9.55 10.66
N ASP A 186 3.48 -10.52 11.44
CA ASP A 186 3.27 -10.36 12.88
C ASP A 186 4.54 -10.68 13.69
N VAL A 187 5.53 -11.29 13.02
CA VAL A 187 6.84 -11.58 13.61
C VAL A 187 7.86 -10.50 13.27
N PRO A 188 8.79 -10.16 14.19
CA PRO A 188 9.95 -9.34 13.86
C PRO A 188 10.81 -10.07 12.83
N LEU A 189 10.99 -9.49 11.66
CA LEU A 189 11.86 -10.03 10.62
C LEU A 189 13.33 -9.94 11.09
N PRO A 190 14.14 -10.99 10.94
CA PRO A 190 15.53 -10.95 11.35
C PRO A 190 16.37 -10.12 10.37
N ALA A 191 17.32 -9.34 10.89
CA ALA A 191 18.12 -8.41 10.11
C ALA A 191 18.92 -9.07 8.96
N SER A 192 19.22 -10.36 9.09
CA SER A 192 19.93 -11.16 8.08
C SER A 192 19.05 -12.28 7.50
N SER A 193 17.77 -12.01 7.23
CA SER A 193 16.92 -13.03 6.60
C SER A 193 17.33 -13.31 5.16
N ARG A 194 17.22 -14.57 4.75
CA ARG A 194 17.38 -14.96 3.34
C ARG A 194 16.37 -14.24 2.45
N PHE A 195 15.18 -13.98 3.00
CA PHE A 195 14.13 -13.21 2.38
C PHE A 195 14.58 -11.81 1.95
N LEU A 196 15.19 -11.01 2.84
CA LEU A 196 15.64 -9.65 2.49
C LEU A 196 16.72 -9.67 1.41
N LYS A 197 17.67 -10.61 1.50
CA LYS A 197 18.70 -10.79 0.48
C LYS A 197 18.09 -11.20 -0.86
N TRP A 198 17.10 -12.07 -0.85
CA TRP A 198 16.36 -12.45 -2.05
C TRP A 198 15.61 -11.24 -2.65
N MET A 199 14.79 -10.58 -1.85
CA MET A 199 13.95 -9.45 -2.26
C MET A 199 14.78 -8.34 -2.91
N THR A 200 15.88 -7.95 -2.27
CA THR A 200 16.75 -6.89 -2.76
C THR A 200 17.55 -7.27 -4.02
N SER A 201 17.73 -8.57 -4.34
CA SER A 201 18.60 -9.03 -5.43
C SER A 201 17.89 -9.72 -6.60
N GLN A 202 16.69 -10.26 -6.42
CA GLN A 202 16.02 -11.13 -7.41
C GLN A 202 14.76 -10.53 -8.06
N LEU A 203 14.35 -9.31 -7.68
CA LEU A 203 13.09 -8.69 -8.12
C LEU A 203 13.30 -7.39 -8.92
N PRO A 204 13.97 -7.43 -10.09
CA PRO A 204 14.38 -6.21 -10.81
C PRO A 204 13.21 -5.38 -11.38
N ASN A 205 12.02 -5.97 -11.51
CA ASN A 205 10.83 -5.35 -12.10
C ASN A 205 9.78 -4.96 -11.04
N LEU A 206 10.13 -5.01 -9.75
CA LEU A 206 9.21 -4.70 -8.68
C LEU A 206 8.75 -3.24 -8.74
N GLU A 207 7.44 -3.03 -8.85
CA GLU A 207 6.82 -1.70 -8.92
C GLU A 207 6.20 -1.28 -7.59
N THR A 208 5.69 -2.26 -6.83
CA THR A 208 5.03 -2.06 -5.54
C THR A 208 5.64 -2.97 -4.50
N LEU A 209 6.14 -2.37 -3.41
CA LEU A 209 6.63 -3.07 -2.23
C LEU A 209 5.84 -2.60 -1.02
N GLU A 210 5.13 -3.52 -0.38
CA GLU A 210 4.31 -3.24 0.80
C GLU A 210 4.74 -4.11 1.96
N PHE A 211 5.08 -3.47 3.08
CA PHE A 211 5.22 -4.11 4.37
C PHE A 211 4.16 -3.56 5.31
N GLU A 212 3.40 -4.48 5.91
CA GLU A 212 2.43 -4.20 6.96
C GLU A 212 2.77 -5.08 8.16
N ASN A 213 2.50 -4.56 9.36
CA ASN A 213 2.72 -5.27 10.60
C ASN A 213 1.62 -4.86 11.57
N ASP A 214 0.90 -5.81 12.13
CA ASP A 214 -0.20 -5.50 13.05
C ASP A 214 0.30 -5.30 14.50
N MET A 215 1.57 -5.61 14.79
CA MET A 215 2.14 -5.53 16.14
C MET A 215 2.78 -4.17 16.43
N GLU A 216 2.20 -3.42 17.36
CA GLU A 216 2.58 -2.03 17.70
C GLU A 216 4.03 -1.83 18.18
N ASN A 217 4.81 -2.87 18.48
CA ASN A 217 6.11 -2.75 19.15
C ASN A 217 7.29 -3.45 18.45
N ASN A 218 7.12 -3.96 17.24
CA ASN A 218 8.22 -4.62 16.54
C ASN A 218 9.05 -3.59 15.77
N ASP A 219 10.34 -3.52 16.09
CA ASP A 219 11.27 -2.61 15.46
C ASP A 219 11.74 -3.16 14.12
N HIS A 220 11.18 -2.64 13.03
CA HIS A 220 11.49 -3.10 11.67
C HIS A 220 12.61 -2.29 11.00
N LEU A 221 13.55 -1.76 11.79
CA LEU A 221 14.71 -1.00 11.31
C LEU A 221 15.50 -1.76 10.24
N PHE A 222 15.53 -3.08 10.27
CA PHE A 222 16.26 -3.85 9.27
C PHE A 222 15.70 -3.69 7.83
N ILE A 223 14.41 -3.36 7.63
CA ILE A 223 13.87 -3.05 6.29
C ILE A 223 14.49 -1.74 5.82
N ILE A 224 14.46 -0.73 6.70
CA ILE A 224 15.07 0.58 6.45
C ILE A 224 16.56 0.41 6.18
N ASP A 225 17.29 -0.35 6.98
CA ASP A 225 18.71 -0.64 6.78
C ASP A 225 18.96 -1.39 5.48
N SER A 226 18.10 -2.34 5.11
CA SER A 226 18.21 -3.08 3.85
C SER A 226 18.03 -2.17 2.63
N LEU A 227 17.05 -1.26 2.68
CA LEU A 227 16.81 -0.27 1.62
C LEU A 227 17.88 0.84 1.62
N ARG A 228 18.45 1.16 2.79
CA ARG A 228 19.51 2.15 2.97
C ARG A 228 20.87 1.66 2.48
N THR A 229 21.25 0.43 2.79
CA THR A 229 22.61 -0.08 2.55
C THR A 229 22.79 -0.74 1.19
N ASN A 230 21.74 -1.35 0.63
CA ASN A 230 21.89 -2.20 -0.54
C ASN A 230 21.63 -1.47 -1.86
N ASN A 231 22.37 -1.90 -2.89
CA ASN A 231 22.01 -1.66 -4.29
C ASN A 231 20.81 -2.54 -4.63
N VAL A 232 19.61 -2.12 -4.24
CA VAL A 232 18.39 -2.87 -4.53
C VAL A 232 18.15 -2.93 -6.05
N CYS A 233 17.86 -4.12 -6.57
CA CYS A 233 17.72 -4.34 -8.01
C CYS A 233 16.53 -3.59 -8.63
N PHE A 234 15.50 -3.26 -7.84
CA PHE A 234 14.29 -2.53 -8.25
C PHE A 234 14.36 -1.01 -8.06
N HIS A 235 15.53 -0.42 -7.80
CA HIS A 235 15.63 1.03 -7.55
C HIS A 235 15.09 1.92 -8.70
N LYS A 236 15.04 1.39 -9.93
CA LYS A 236 14.49 2.09 -11.11
C LYS A 236 13.02 1.78 -11.38
N SER A 237 12.50 0.65 -10.88
CA SER A 237 11.14 0.20 -11.19
C SER A 237 10.15 0.56 -10.09
N LEU A 238 10.61 0.75 -8.85
CA LEU A 238 9.74 0.98 -7.70
C LEU A 238 8.98 2.31 -7.82
N LYS A 239 7.64 2.20 -7.85
CA LYS A 239 6.69 3.31 -7.94
C LYS A 239 5.91 3.51 -6.65
N HIS A 240 5.68 2.44 -5.89
CA HIS A 240 4.95 2.46 -4.63
C HIS A 240 5.75 1.74 -3.53
N LEU A 241 5.92 2.40 -2.39
CA LEU A 241 6.51 1.82 -1.19
C LEU A 241 5.55 2.04 -0.02
N ALA A 242 5.07 0.97 0.59
CA ALA A 242 4.31 1.04 1.85
C ALA A 242 5.11 0.38 2.97
N LEU A 243 5.19 1.08 4.11
CA LEU A 243 5.83 0.66 5.35
C LEU A 243 4.87 0.95 6.50
N CYS A 244 3.69 0.33 6.46
CA CYS A 244 2.61 0.52 7.41
C CYS A 244 2.99 -0.14 8.74
N CYS A 245 2.90 0.61 9.85
CA CYS A 245 3.31 0.14 11.18
C CYS A 245 4.77 -0.37 11.28
N CYS A 246 5.68 0.04 10.37
CA CYS A 246 7.08 -0.39 10.38
C CYS A 246 8.04 0.63 11.03
N LEU A 247 7.65 1.89 11.15
CA LEU A 247 8.49 2.98 11.68
C LEU A 247 8.15 3.23 13.15
N THR A 248 9.08 2.79 14.01
CA THR A 248 8.98 2.90 15.47
C THR A 248 9.32 4.29 15.99
N GLY A 249 10.05 5.11 15.22
CA GLY A 249 10.58 6.39 15.68
C GLY A 249 10.69 7.48 14.61
N GLN A 250 10.99 8.69 15.09
CA GLN A 250 11.21 9.88 14.27
C GLN A 250 12.46 9.75 13.39
N GLU A 251 13.52 9.13 13.90
CA GLU A 251 14.78 8.93 13.18
C GLU A 251 14.59 8.08 11.91
N SER A 252 13.80 7.01 11.99
CA SER A 252 13.50 6.15 10.84
C SER A 252 12.79 6.91 9.72
N PHE A 253 11.92 7.87 10.07
CA PHE A 253 11.28 8.77 9.11
C PHE A 253 12.29 9.69 8.43
N GLU A 254 13.24 10.25 9.18
CA GLU A 254 14.31 11.08 8.61
C GLU A 254 15.21 10.29 7.66
N ILE A 255 15.69 9.11 8.08
CA ILE A 255 16.49 8.21 7.24
C ILE A 255 15.74 7.87 5.95
N LEU A 256 14.45 7.54 6.06
CA LEU A 256 13.63 7.20 4.91
C LEU A 256 13.54 8.36 3.90
N ILE A 257 13.23 9.57 4.38
CA ILE A 257 13.04 10.74 3.51
C ILE A 257 14.36 11.26 2.93
N LEU A 258 15.42 11.31 3.75
CA LEU A 258 16.70 11.90 3.35
C LEU A 258 17.61 10.94 2.59
N GLU A 259 17.60 9.65 2.92
CA GLU A 259 18.59 8.70 2.40
C GLU A 259 18.00 7.65 1.46
N ILE A 260 16.76 7.22 1.70
CA ILE A 260 16.14 6.12 0.94
C ILE A 260 15.34 6.64 -0.25
N VAL A 261 14.38 7.54 -0.02
CA VAL A 261 13.50 8.09 -1.06
C VAL A 261 14.28 8.66 -2.27
N PRO A 262 15.38 9.41 -2.10
CA PRO A 262 16.12 9.94 -3.26
C PRO A 262 16.74 8.88 -4.17
N LYS A 263 16.90 7.64 -3.70
CA LYS A 263 17.42 6.52 -4.51
C LYS A 263 16.39 6.00 -5.53
N PHE A 264 15.10 6.17 -5.26
CA PHE A 264 14.00 5.67 -6.09
C PHE A 264 13.43 6.78 -6.96
N ARG A 265 14.03 6.97 -8.14
CA ARG A 265 13.72 8.10 -9.04
C ARG A 265 12.29 8.11 -9.57
N ASP A 266 11.63 6.95 -9.58
CA ASP A 266 10.28 6.78 -10.08
C ASP A 266 9.26 6.53 -8.95
N LEU A 267 9.67 6.67 -7.68
CA LEU A 267 8.77 6.50 -6.53
C LEU A 267 7.72 7.61 -6.52
N ARG A 268 6.46 7.24 -6.72
CA ARG A 268 5.30 8.14 -6.80
C ARG A 268 4.51 8.17 -5.50
N SER A 269 4.48 7.06 -4.78
CA SER A 269 3.69 6.92 -3.56
C SER A 269 4.52 6.32 -2.45
N LEU A 270 4.46 6.97 -1.28
CA LEU A 270 5.05 6.49 -0.05
C LEU A 270 3.95 6.39 1.01
N ASP A 271 3.64 5.18 1.46
CA ASP A 271 2.65 4.93 2.51
C ASP A 271 3.33 4.60 3.84
N LEU A 272 3.15 5.50 4.80
CA LEU A 272 3.64 5.47 6.17
C LEU A 272 2.48 5.52 7.15
N SER A 273 1.32 5.01 6.78
CA SER A 273 0.18 5.00 7.67
C SER A 273 0.43 4.14 8.92
N ARG A 274 -0.23 4.52 10.02
CA ARG A 274 -0.19 3.85 11.33
C ARG A 274 1.22 3.71 11.92
N ASN A 275 2.10 4.65 11.61
CA ASN A 275 3.43 4.72 12.21
C ASN A 275 3.46 5.65 13.44
N ARG A 276 4.65 5.82 14.03
CA ARG A 276 4.88 6.68 15.21
C ARG A 276 5.52 8.02 14.87
N ILE A 277 5.22 8.60 13.69
CA ILE A 277 5.74 9.91 13.29
C ILE A 277 5.10 11.00 14.15
N LYS A 278 5.93 11.72 14.92
CA LYS A 278 5.48 12.74 15.88
C LYS A 278 5.61 14.15 15.34
N SER A 279 6.52 14.40 14.40
CA SER A 279 6.80 15.75 13.91
C SER A 279 7.44 15.77 12.51
N PHE A 280 7.17 16.81 11.74
CA PHE A 280 7.88 17.22 10.52
C PHE A 280 8.99 18.23 10.81
N LEU A 281 9.06 18.82 12.02
CA LEU A 281 10.05 19.85 12.32
C LEU A 281 11.49 19.33 12.19
N PRO A 282 11.87 18.16 12.77
CA PRO A 282 13.24 17.65 12.66
C PRO A 282 13.69 17.46 11.21
N ILE A 283 12.86 16.83 10.37
CA ILE A 283 13.18 16.61 8.96
C ILE A 283 13.32 17.93 8.18
N VAL A 284 12.47 18.92 8.47
CA VAL A 284 12.56 20.24 7.83
C VAL A 284 13.85 20.96 8.21
N ASP A 285 14.25 20.89 9.49
CA ASP A 285 15.49 21.51 9.96
C ASP A 285 16.71 20.80 9.38
N SER A 286 16.70 19.46 9.32
CA SER A 286 17.72 18.65 8.65
C SER A 286 17.87 19.06 7.18
N ILE A 287 16.78 19.22 6.43
CA ILE A 287 16.82 19.65 5.02
C ILE A 287 17.36 21.08 4.88
N LYS A 288 16.98 22.01 5.76
CA LYS A 288 17.47 23.40 5.70
C LYS A 288 18.97 23.50 5.96
N ASN A 289 19.50 22.58 6.77
CA ASN A 289 20.91 22.52 7.11
C ASN A 289 21.74 21.76 6.05
N ASP A 290 21.13 20.84 5.30
CA ASP A 290 21.76 20.11 4.21
C ASP A 290 21.62 20.82 2.85
N ARG A 291 22.65 21.56 2.45
CA ARG A 291 22.70 22.25 1.14
C ARG A 291 22.77 21.30 -0.06
N THR A 292 23.08 20.03 0.16
CA THR A 292 23.20 19.03 -0.91
C THR A 292 21.91 18.27 -1.16
N PHE A 293 20.94 18.41 -0.25
CA PHE A 293 19.66 17.73 -0.37
C PHE A 293 18.88 18.18 -1.62
N VAL A 294 18.43 17.20 -2.41
CA VAL A 294 17.57 17.43 -3.57
C VAL A 294 16.27 16.66 -3.36
N PRO A 295 15.12 17.33 -3.18
CA PRO A 295 13.85 16.65 -2.96
C PRO A 295 13.47 15.81 -4.18
N SER A 296 12.84 14.65 -3.91
CA SER A 296 12.31 13.79 -4.97
C SER A 296 11.30 14.57 -5.82
N LYS A 297 11.51 14.54 -7.13
CA LYS A 297 10.60 15.14 -8.12
C LYS A 297 9.51 14.16 -8.58
N SER A 298 9.56 12.90 -8.16
CA SER A 298 8.60 11.85 -8.53
C SER A 298 7.54 11.62 -7.47
N LEU A 299 7.84 11.90 -6.20
CA LEU A 299 6.90 11.66 -5.09
C LEU A 299 5.65 12.54 -5.23
N ARG A 300 4.48 11.93 -5.17
CA ARG A 300 3.16 12.55 -5.37
C ARG A 300 2.24 12.35 -4.18
N VAL A 301 2.32 11.17 -3.57
CA VAL A 301 1.50 10.76 -2.42
C VAL A 301 2.42 10.43 -1.26
N LEU A 302 2.14 10.99 -0.09
CA LEU A 302 2.79 10.67 1.18
C LEU A 302 1.71 10.29 2.19
N ASN A 303 1.26 9.04 2.24
CA ASN A 303 0.26 8.65 3.20
C ASN A 303 0.88 8.60 4.61
N VAL A 304 0.47 9.52 5.49
CA VAL A 304 0.92 9.54 6.91
C VAL A 304 -0.26 9.34 7.86
N ARG A 305 -1.37 8.76 7.36
CA ARG A 305 -2.61 8.53 8.10
C ARG A 305 -2.35 7.81 9.42
N SER A 306 -3.13 8.14 10.45
CA SER A 306 -3.02 7.50 11.77
C SER A 306 -1.65 7.65 12.45
N ASN A 307 -0.88 8.69 12.11
CA ASN A 307 0.33 9.06 12.86
C ASN A 307 0.01 10.15 13.90
N PRO A 308 0.71 10.19 15.05
CA PRO A 308 0.54 11.23 16.09
C PRO A 308 0.66 12.68 15.59
N VAL A 309 1.48 12.91 14.56
CA VAL A 309 1.71 14.24 13.98
C VAL A 309 0.42 14.96 13.53
N PHE A 310 -0.61 14.23 13.08
CA PHE A 310 -1.87 14.85 12.67
C PHE A 310 -2.66 15.45 13.83
N LYS A 311 -2.63 14.79 15.00
CA LYS A 311 -3.23 15.37 16.20
C LYS A 311 -2.44 16.61 16.62
N LYS A 312 -1.11 16.52 16.59
CA LYS A 312 -0.21 17.62 16.95
C LYS A 312 -0.41 18.86 16.07
N MET A 313 -0.58 18.71 14.76
CA MET A 313 -0.85 19.84 13.85
C MET A 313 -2.13 20.62 14.18
N LYS A 314 -3.15 19.99 14.78
CA LYS A 314 -4.36 20.71 15.20
C LYS A 314 -4.11 21.64 16.39
N ASP A 315 -3.18 21.26 17.25
CA ASP A 315 -2.95 21.91 18.54
C ASP A 315 -1.67 22.78 18.55
N ASP A 316 -0.75 22.55 17.61
CA ASP A 316 0.58 23.17 17.57
C ASP A 316 0.84 23.88 16.23
N PRO A 317 0.81 25.22 16.18
CA PRO A 317 1.06 25.98 14.94
C PRO A 317 2.50 25.83 14.42
N ILE A 318 3.46 25.46 15.27
CA ILE A 318 4.85 25.20 14.82
C ILE A 318 4.87 23.95 13.94
N GLU A 319 4.10 22.93 14.32
CA GLU A 319 3.99 21.69 13.55
C GLU A 319 3.31 21.93 12.19
N THR A 320 2.25 22.74 12.17
CA THR A 320 1.59 23.15 10.93
C THR A 320 2.53 23.95 10.03
N ALA A 321 3.30 24.88 10.59
CA ALA A 321 4.30 25.63 9.83
C ALA A 321 5.42 24.71 9.29
N ALA A 322 5.86 23.71 10.06
CA ALA A 322 6.81 22.71 9.61
C ALA A 322 6.25 21.88 8.44
N MET A 323 5.00 21.41 8.54
CA MET A 323 4.32 20.70 7.45
C MET A 323 4.22 21.54 6.17
N LEU A 324 3.85 22.82 6.29
CA LEU A 324 3.79 23.74 5.15
C LEU A 324 5.17 23.95 4.51
N SER A 325 6.21 24.09 5.34
CA SER A 325 7.61 24.15 4.88
C SER A 325 8.01 22.86 4.15
N PHE A 326 7.64 21.70 4.68
CA PHE A 326 7.87 20.39 4.07
C PHE A 326 7.21 20.28 2.69
N LEU A 327 5.93 20.68 2.56
CA LEU A 327 5.22 20.75 1.28
C LEU A 327 5.78 21.79 0.31
N GLY A 328 6.43 22.85 0.84
CA GLY A 328 7.24 23.80 0.07
C GLY A 328 8.42 23.13 -0.61
N ILE A 329 9.17 22.34 0.16
CA ILE A 329 10.33 21.57 -0.31
C ILE A 329 9.87 20.47 -1.30
N PHE A 330 8.89 19.65 -0.90
CA PHE A 330 8.31 18.59 -1.71
C PHE A 330 7.06 19.07 -2.46
N ASN A 331 7.25 20.06 -3.32
CA ASN A 331 6.18 20.75 -4.05
C ASN A 331 5.39 19.89 -5.07
N THR A 332 5.70 18.60 -5.18
CA THR A 332 4.95 17.65 -6.00
C THR A 332 3.99 16.77 -5.19
N ILE A 333 4.14 16.73 -3.86
CA ILE A 333 3.23 16.00 -2.98
C ILE A 333 1.91 16.74 -2.93
N HIS A 334 0.84 16.07 -3.33
CA HIS A 334 -0.51 16.63 -3.39
C HIS A 334 -1.56 15.81 -2.62
N SER A 335 -1.16 14.68 -2.04
CA SER A 335 -2.05 13.86 -1.22
C SER A 335 -1.28 13.31 -0.03
N PHE A 336 -1.91 13.36 1.15
CA PHE A 336 -1.43 12.67 2.35
C PHE A 336 -2.16 11.34 2.60
N GLY A 337 -2.72 10.74 1.55
CA GLY A 337 -3.47 9.49 1.63
C GLY A 337 -4.93 9.66 1.99
N GLU A 338 -5.58 8.54 2.33
CA GLU A 338 -7.02 8.46 2.58
C GLU A 338 -7.47 9.37 3.73
N ARG A 339 -8.61 10.03 3.51
CA ARG A 339 -9.23 10.94 4.48
C ARG A 339 -9.61 10.20 5.76
N LEU A 340 -9.17 10.73 6.88
CA LEU A 340 -9.46 10.21 8.22
C LEU A 340 -10.93 10.50 8.62
N GLY A 341 -11.90 9.77 8.05
CA GLY A 341 -13.32 9.94 8.40
C GLY A 341 -13.83 11.37 8.24
N ARG A 342 -15.00 11.67 8.83
CA ARG A 342 -15.63 13.00 8.69
C ARG A 342 -14.98 14.10 9.53
N ASP A 343 -14.17 13.76 10.54
CA ASP A 343 -13.78 14.71 11.60
C ASP A 343 -12.30 15.16 11.56
N LEU A 344 -11.51 14.67 10.60
CA LEU A 344 -10.10 15.02 10.44
C LEU A 344 -9.91 15.72 9.09
N TYR A 345 -10.48 16.92 9.00
CA TYR A 345 -10.07 17.89 7.99
C TYR A 345 -8.65 18.34 8.28
N TYR A 346 -7.87 18.53 7.22
CA TYR A 346 -6.60 19.24 7.32
C TYR A 346 -6.85 20.67 7.78
N ASP A 347 -5.82 21.28 8.35
CA ASP A 347 -5.77 22.73 8.41
C ASP A 347 -5.97 23.32 6.99
N SER A 348 -6.73 24.40 6.87
CA SER A 348 -7.06 24.98 5.56
C SER A 348 -5.82 25.38 4.76
N ASP A 349 -4.74 25.78 5.43
CA ASP A 349 -3.48 26.16 4.77
C ASP A 349 -2.76 24.92 4.21
N VAL A 350 -2.82 23.79 4.92
CA VAL A 350 -2.26 22.51 4.46
C VAL A 350 -3.05 22.00 3.26
N GLU A 351 -4.38 22.04 3.33
CA GLU A 351 -5.24 21.66 2.21
C GLU A 351 -4.95 22.53 0.96
N TYR A 352 -4.82 23.84 1.17
CA TYR A 352 -4.43 24.78 0.12
C TYR A 352 -3.06 24.44 -0.49
N ALA A 353 -2.05 24.15 0.33
CA ALA A 353 -0.72 23.79 -0.13
C ALA A 353 -0.74 22.51 -1.00
N LEU A 354 -1.48 21.49 -0.59
CA LEU A 354 -1.66 20.24 -1.36
C LEU A 354 -2.32 20.50 -2.71
N ARG A 355 -3.40 21.30 -2.73
CA ARG A 355 -4.11 21.67 -3.97
C ARG A 355 -3.23 22.45 -4.94
N ILE A 356 -2.36 23.34 -4.44
CA ILE A 356 -1.41 24.07 -5.30
C ILE A 356 -0.31 23.16 -5.83
N ASN A 357 0.23 22.26 -5.01
CA ASN A 357 1.19 21.26 -5.46
C ASN A 357 0.60 20.41 -6.59
N HIS A 358 -0.67 20.01 -6.43
CA HIS A 358 -1.44 19.27 -7.44
C HIS A 358 -1.52 20.01 -8.78
N ALA A 359 -1.93 21.29 -8.73
CA ALA A 359 -2.07 22.17 -9.89
C ALA A 359 -0.74 22.49 -10.60
N GLY A 360 0.37 21.96 -10.09
CA GLY A 360 1.71 22.22 -10.60
C GLY A 360 2.29 23.47 -10.00
N ARG A 361 2.47 23.51 -8.67
CA ARG A 361 3.06 24.64 -7.93
C ARG A 361 4.28 25.25 -8.63
N ARG A 362 5.13 24.45 -9.27
CA ARG A 362 6.33 24.91 -9.99
C ARG A 362 6.04 25.80 -11.21
N ILE A 363 4.85 25.69 -11.79
CA ILE A 363 4.37 26.53 -12.89
C ILE A 363 3.80 27.84 -12.33
N VAL A 364 3.21 27.76 -11.14
CA VAL A 364 2.38 28.79 -10.50
C VAL A 364 3.20 29.72 -9.61
N VAL A 365 4.15 29.18 -8.86
CA VAL A 365 4.98 29.89 -7.90
C VAL A 365 6.37 30.01 -8.48
N LYS A 366 6.92 31.23 -8.48
CA LYS A 366 8.34 31.46 -8.80
C LYS A 366 9.14 30.61 -7.81
N VAL A 367 9.85 29.62 -8.31
CA VAL A 367 10.82 28.92 -7.46
C VAL A 367 11.93 29.94 -7.24
N ASP A 368 12.18 30.33 -6.00
CA ASP A 368 13.31 31.18 -5.59
C ASP A 368 14.62 30.42 -5.82
N GLY A 369 14.93 30.18 -7.10
CA GLY A 369 16.12 29.50 -7.55
C GLY A 369 17.27 30.48 -7.57
N GLY A 370 17.70 30.95 -6.40
CA GLY A 370 19.04 31.47 -6.07
C GLY A 370 19.73 32.48 -7.01
N SER A 371 19.03 33.02 -8.00
CA SER A 371 19.59 34.02 -8.90
C SER A 371 19.44 35.37 -8.22
N ASN A 372 20.54 35.89 -7.68
CA ASN A 372 20.66 37.21 -7.04
C ASN A 372 20.39 38.39 -7.99
N ASN A 373 19.74 38.16 -9.12
CA ASN A 373 19.30 39.24 -9.99
C ASN A 373 17.91 39.65 -9.50
N ASP A 374 17.81 40.85 -8.92
CA ASP A 374 16.63 41.54 -8.38
C ASP A 374 15.45 41.72 -9.37
N ASP A 375 15.41 40.98 -10.48
CA ASP A 375 14.26 40.94 -11.37
C ASP A 375 13.18 40.05 -10.71
N ASP A 376 12.42 40.68 -9.82
CA ASP A 376 11.31 40.17 -9.02
C ASP A 376 10.09 39.78 -9.87
N ARG A 377 10.31 39.35 -11.12
CA ARG A 377 9.25 38.97 -12.04
C ARG A 377 8.69 37.62 -11.61
N LYS A 378 7.46 37.64 -11.09
CA LYS A 378 6.63 36.46 -10.87
C LYS A 378 6.59 35.62 -12.16
N ALA A 379 6.49 34.30 -12.01
CA ALA A 379 6.30 33.41 -13.16
C ALA A 379 5.02 33.82 -13.90
N ILE A 380 5.17 34.44 -15.07
CA ILE A 380 4.03 34.84 -15.89
C ILE A 380 3.59 33.58 -16.65
N ILE A 381 2.58 32.89 -16.11
CA ILE A 381 1.90 31.82 -16.84
C ILE A 381 1.19 32.46 -18.05
N PRO A 382 1.48 32.02 -19.30
CA PRO A 382 0.74 32.48 -20.47
C PRO A 382 -0.76 32.33 -20.27
N ILE A 383 -1.53 33.38 -20.57
CA ILE A 383 -3.01 33.38 -20.50
C ILE A 383 -3.64 32.11 -21.11
N PRO A 384 -3.18 31.61 -22.28
CA PRO A 384 -3.75 30.41 -22.90
C PRO A 384 -3.61 29.11 -22.08
N LEU A 385 -2.69 29.04 -21.10
CA LEU A 385 -2.51 27.83 -20.27
C LEU A 385 -3.43 27.80 -19.04
N TRP A 386 -4.06 28.92 -18.68
CA TRP A 386 -4.90 28.99 -17.48
C TRP A 386 -6.11 28.06 -17.51
N PRO A 387 -6.89 27.95 -18.61
CA PRO A 387 -8.00 26.99 -18.66
C PRO A 387 -7.54 25.57 -18.34
N ILE A 388 -6.41 25.13 -18.90
CA ILE A 388 -5.83 23.79 -18.68
C ILE A 388 -5.43 23.59 -17.21
N ILE A 389 -4.79 24.59 -16.60
CA ILE A 389 -4.36 24.53 -15.19
C ILE A 389 -5.58 24.48 -14.26
N LEU A 390 -6.58 25.31 -14.50
CA LEU A 390 -7.79 25.39 -13.68
C LEU A 390 -8.65 24.13 -13.82
N GLU A 391 -8.85 23.64 -15.04
CA GLU A 391 -9.54 22.38 -15.31
C GLU A 391 -8.85 21.22 -14.61
N ARG A 392 -7.53 21.10 -14.78
CA ARG A 392 -6.73 20.06 -14.10
C ARG A 392 -6.86 20.15 -12.58
N ALA A 393 -6.79 21.36 -12.01
CA ALA A 393 -6.89 21.55 -10.56
C ALA A 393 -8.28 21.16 -10.02
N TYR A 394 -9.34 21.36 -10.80
CA TYR A 394 -10.70 20.97 -10.43
C TYR A 394 -10.96 19.47 -10.63
N GLU A 395 -10.68 18.96 -11.82
CA GLU A 395 -10.92 17.58 -12.22
C GLU A 395 -10.22 16.57 -11.30
N LYS A 396 -9.08 16.97 -10.74
CA LYS A 396 -8.28 16.13 -9.86
C LYS A 396 -8.33 16.54 -8.39
N SER A 397 -9.18 17.50 -8.03
CA SER A 397 -9.34 17.94 -6.64
C SER A 397 -9.87 16.85 -5.70
N TRP A 398 -10.43 15.76 -6.23
CA TRP A 398 -10.83 14.60 -5.45
C TRP A 398 -9.63 13.71 -5.06
N GLU A 399 -8.53 13.70 -5.85
CA GLU A 399 -7.32 12.88 -5.60
C GLU A 399 -6.63 13.25 -4.26
N THR A 400 -6.90 14.45 -3.72
CA THR A 400 -6.37 14.88 -2.42
C THR A 400 -7.03 14.19 -1.22
N HIS A 401 -8.15 13.49 -1.43
CA HIS A 401 -9.00 12.94 -0.36
C HIS A 401 -9.52 11.53 -0.61
N CYS A 402 -9.23 10.94 -1.76
CA CYS A 402 -9.92 9.75 -2.22
C CYS A 402 -9.09 8.51 -1.99
N SER A 403 -9.80 7.44 -1.64
CA SER A 403 -9.28 6.10 -1.69
C SER A 403 -9.54 5.47 -3.05
N ASP A 404 -8.70 4.52 -3.45
CA ASP A 404 -8.83 3.85 -4.75
C ASP A 404 -10.11 3.01 -4.87
N TRP A 405 -10.79 2.74 -3.76
CA TRP A 405 -12.00 1.91 -3.68
C TRP A 405 -13.31 2.69 -3.85
N GLU A 406 -13.28 4.02 -3.93
CA GLU A 406 -14.50 4.82 -4.14
C GLU A 406 -15.01 4.76 -5.57
N SER A 407 -16.33 4.76 -5.71
CA SER A 407 -16.98 4.77 -7.02
C SER A 407 -16.74 6.09 -7.75
N GLU A 408 -16.73 6.09 -9.10
CA GLU A 408 -16.59 7.32 -9.90
C GLU A 408 -17.65 8.38 -9.55
N LYS A 409 -18.86 7.95 -9.18
CA LYS A 409 -19.93 8.85 -8.71
C LYS A 409 -19.58 9.55 -7.39
N GLU A 410 -18.83 8.89 -6.51
CA GLU A 410 -18.37 9.49 -5.25
C GLU A 410 -17.19 10.43 -5.48
N LYS A 411 -16.26 10.05 -6.38
CA LYS A 411 -15.17 10.93 -6.83
C LYS A 411 -15.70 12.25 -7.38
N GLU A 412 -16.73 12.19 -8.24
CA GLU A 412 -17.35 13.38 -8.84
C GLU A 412 -17.95 14.31 -7.78
N LYS A 413 -18.62 13.74 -6.76
CA LYS A 413 -19.19 14.51 -5.64
C LYS A 413 -18.15 15.19 -4.76
N LYS A 414 -16.90 14.73 -4.80
CA LYS A 414 -15.79 15.28 -4.01
C LYS A 414 -14.99 16.34 -4.75
N LYS A 415 -15.26 16.58 -6.04
CA LYS A 415 -14.65 17.70 -6.76
C LYS A 415 -14.97 19.02 -6.07
N SER A 416 -13.98 19.87 -5.91
CA SER A 416 -14.08 21.11 -5.16
C SER A 416 -13.37 22.25 -5.89
N ALA A 417 -14.12 23.34 -6.13
CA ALA A 417 -13.65 24.56 -6.77
C ALA A 417 -12.72 25.39 -5.88
N THR A 418 -12.51 25.00 -4.61
CA THR A 418 -11.62 25.70 -3.68
C THR A 418 -10.21 25.86 -4.25
N GLY A 419 -9.68 24.84 -4.93
CA GLY A 419 -8.37 24.92 -5.59
C GLY A 419 -8.30 25.97 -6.70
N ILE A 420 -9.37 26.10 -7.52
CA ILE A 420 -9.48 27.14 -8.55
C ILE A 420 -9.45 28.53 -7.92
N TYR A 421 -10.28 28.75 -6.90
CA TYR A 421 -10.38 30.04 -6.21
C TYR A 421 -9.00 30.51 -5.74
N TYR A 422 -8.26 29.60 -5.13
CA TYR A 422 -6.93 29.84 -4.59
C TYR A 422 -5.85 30.12 -5.64
N LEU A 423 -5.85 29.36 -6.75
CA LEU A 423 -4.97 29.62 -7.90
C LEU A 423 -5.22 31.00 -8.50
N LEU A 424 -6.49 31.35 -8.69
CA LEU A 424 -6.88 32.67 -9.19
C LEU A 424 -6.52 33.77 -8.20
N ARG A 425 -6.72 33.53 -6.89
CA ARG A 425 -6.45 34.49 -5.84
C ARG A 425 -4.98 34.84 -5.77
N GLU A 426 -4.08 33.86 -5.71
CA GLU A 426 -2.67 34.14 -5.48
C GLU A 426 -1.84 34.36 -6.74
N VAL A 427 -2.23 33.78 -7.87
CA VAL A 427 -1.41 33.76 -9.10
C VAL A 427 -2.17 34.19 -10.36
N GLY A 428 -3.50 34.26 -10.30
CA GLY A 428 -4.34 34.55 -11.46
C GLY A 428 -4.07 35.91 -12.11
N PRO A 429 -4.04 35.99 -13.45
CA PRO A 429 -3.80 37.24 -14.18
C PRO A 429 -4.87 38.29 -13.88
N ALA A 430 -6.12 37.88 -13.62
CA ALA A 430 -7.24 38.77 -13.37
C ALA A 430 -7.06 39.68 -12.13
N LEU A 431 -6.27 39.26 -11.13
CA LEU A 431 -6.01 40.06 -9.92
C LEU A 431 -4.67 40.81 -9.96
N LEU A 432 -3.81 40.53 -10.95
CA LEU A 432 -2.54 41.22 -11.11
C LEU A 432 -2.68 42.57 -11.85
N PHE A 433 -3.78 42.78 -12.58
CA PHE A 433 -4.05 44.03 -13.30
C PHE A 433 -4.78 45.10 -12.46
N GLY A 434 -5.24 44.78 -11.25
CA GLY A 434 -5.81 45.74 -10.31
C GLY A 434 -4.75 46.24 -9.33
N GLY A 435 -4.10 47.36 -9.65
CA GLY A 435 -2.90 47.91 -8.98
C GLY A 435 -3.01 48.36 -7.52
N GLN A 436 -3.50 47.54 -6.59
CA GLN A 436 -3.33 47.77 -5.16
C GLN A 436 -2.41 46.73 -4.53
N ARG A 437 -1.30 47.22 -3.97
CA ARG A 437 -0.37 46.48 -3.10
C ARG A 437 -1.17 45.70 -2.07
N ARG A 438 -1.12 44.37 -2.14
CA ARG A 438 -1.68 43.52 -1.08
C ARG A 438 -0.87 43.69 0.21
N PRO A 439 -1.50 43.65 1.39
CA PRO A 439 -0.78 43.47 2.64
C PRO A 439 -0.09 42.09 2.58
N ASN A 440 1.19 42.06 2.92
CA ASN A 440 2.01 40.85 2.95
C ASN A 440 1.27 39.76 3.75
N ALA A 441 0.71 38.76 3.05
CA ALA A 441 0.40 37.48 3.67
C ALA A 441 1.73 36.91 4.18
N CYS A 442 1.76 36.41 5.42
CA CYS A 442 2.92 35.89 6.13
C CYS A 442 3.85 35.04 5.26
N ILE A 443 4.76 35.70 4.56
CA ILE A 443 6.04 35.12 4.21
C ILE A 443 6.84 35.33 5.48
N LEU A 444 7.21 34.23 6.14
CA LEU A 444 8.23 34.23 7.18
C LEU A 444 9.54 34.73 6.53
N SER A 445 9.71 36.05 6.47
CA SER A 445 10.97 36.65 6.12
C SER A 445 11.95 36.37 7.24
N LYS A 446 13.09 35.78 6.88
CA LYS A 446 14.28 35.81 7.73
C LYS A 446 14.72 37.26 7.84
N ASP A 447 14.40 37.90 8.96
CA ASP A 447 15.12 39.09 9.37
C ASP A 447 16.47 38.63 9.94
N GLY A 448 17.53 39.12 9.30
CA GLY A 448 18.91 38.80 9.66
C GLY A 448 19.34 39.41 10.99
N ASP A 449 20.19 38.66 11.68
CA ASP A 449 21.25 39.05 12.60
C ASP A 449 21.08 40.37 13.38
N GLY A 450 20.59 40.22 14.61
CA GLY A 450 20.72 41.21 15.67
C GLY A 450 20.66 40.51 17.02
N ASP A 451 21.84 40.28 17.61
CA ASP A 451 22.04 39.86 18.99
C ASP A 451 21.17 40.68 19.95
N GLY A 452 20.21 40.02 20.61
CA GLY A 452 19.26 40.67 21.51
C GLY A 452 18.11 39.74 21.90
N GLY A 453 18.13 39.27 23.15
CA GLY A 453 17.17 38.31 23.68
C GLY A 453 15.71 38.67 23.41
N VAL A 454 14.97 37.72 22.83
CA VAL A 454 13.55 37.87 22.52
C VAL A 454 12.70 37.34 23.68
N SER A 455 12.15 38.29 24.44
CA SER A 455 10.94 38.08 25.24
C SER A 455 9.73 38.08 24.29
N LEU A 456 9.01 36.96 24.22
CA LEU A 456 7.72 36.85 23.55
C LEU A 456 6.67 37.68 24.29
N LYS A 457 6.49 38.94 23.88
CA LYS A 457 5.32 39.73 24.29
C LYS A 457 4.08 39.26 23.51
N ARG A 458 3.28 38.43 24.17
CA ARG A 458 1.85 38.20 23.87
C ARG A 458 1.15 39.57 23.77
N LYS A 459 0.62 39.90 22.60
CA LYS A 459 -0.45 40.90 22.47
C LYS A 459 -1.80 40.17 22.59
N ASP A 460 -2.44 40.41 23.72
CA ASP A 460 -3.90 40.49 23.93
C ASP A 460 -4.80 39.48 23.20
N ILE A 461 -4.88 38.28 23.79
CA ILE A 461 -6.11 37.47 23.81
C ILE A 461 -6.42 37.22 25.29
N ILE A 462 -6.98 38.24 25.94
CA ILE A 462 -7.72 38.09 27.20
C ILE A 462 -9.04 38.80 26.96
N THR A 463 -10.09 38.02 26.72
CA THR A 463 -11.47 38.17 27.21
C THR A 463 -12.36 37.26 26.35
N ILE A 464 -12.37 35.96 26.64
CA ILE A 464 -13.46 34.97 26.46
C ILE A 464 -12.90 33.71 27.12
N ASN A 465 -12.95 33.63 28.46
CA ASN A 465 -12.83 32.35 29.18
C ASN A 465 -13.36 32.37 30.63
N GLU A 466 -13.89 33.50 31.11
CA GLU A 466 -14.55 33.55 32.44
C GLU A 466 -16.06 33.26 32.43
N ARG A 467 -16.65 32.87 31.30
CA ARG A 467 -18.10 32.53 31.22
C ARG A 467 -18.44 31.04 31.16
N VAL A 468 -17.46 30.14 31.12
CA VAL A 468 -17.71 28.68 31.05
C VAL A 468 -17.43 27.95 32.37
N SER A 469 -16.67 28.56 33.29
CA SER A 469 -16.34 27.98 34.60
C SER A 469 -17.37 28.29 35.71
N LYS A 470 -18.37 29.15 35.49
CA LYS A 470 -19.43 29.45 36.46
C LYS A 470 -20.73 28.64 36.30
N THR A 471 -20.85 27.80 35.28
CA THR A 471 -22.07 27.02 35.02
C THR A 471 -21.94 25.53 35.40
N ARG A 472 -20.79 25.10 35.95
CA ARG A 472 -20.53 23.70 36.29
C ARG A 472 -20.35 23.40 37.79
N SER A 473 -20.56 24.38 38.67
CA SER A 473 -20.42 24.20 40.13
C SER A 473 -21.76 24.09 40.89
N ASN A 474 -22.91 24.00 40.23
CA ASN A 474 -24.23 24.05 40.89
C ASN A 474 -25.09 22.78 40.83
N ASN A 475 -24.57 21.62 40.38
CA ASN A 475 -25.39 20.42 40.18
C ASN A 475 -25.02 19.19 41.03
N ASN A 476 -24.18 19.31 42.05
CA ASN A 476 -23.91 18.19 42.97
C ASN A 476 -24.19 18.61 44.41
N ASN A 477 -25.46 18.55 44.82
CA ASN A 477 -25.90 18.35 46.20
C ASN A 477 -27.43 18.27 46.22
N GLU A 478 -28.00 17.08 45.93
CA GLU A 478 -29.33 16.66 46.40
C GLU A 478 -29.59 15.21 45.97
N SER A 479 -29.19 14.24 46.80
CA SER A 479 -29.82 12.91 46.84
C SER A 479 -29.27 12.09 48.01
N SER A 480 -29.79 12.35 49.21
CA SER A 480 -29.70 11.45 50.36
C SER A 480 -30.88 11.69 51.29
N SER A 481 -32.04 11.09 50.98
CA SER A 481 -33.12 10.77 51.93
C SER A 481 -34.28 10.06 51.24
N SER A 482 -34.24 8.73 51.15
CA SER A 482 -35.30 7.75 51.47
C SER A 482 -34.87 6.35 51.04
#